data_AF-A0A432RZC0-F1
#
_entry.id   AF-A0A432RZC0-F1
#
_cell.length_a   1.000
_cell.length_b   1.000
_cell.length_c   1.000
_cell.angle_alpha   90.00
_cell.angle_beta   90.00
_cell.angle_gamma   90.00
#
_symmetry.space_group_name_H-M   'P 1'
#
loop_
_entity.id
_entity.type
_entity.pdbx_description
1 polymer ?
#
loop_
_entity_poly.entity_id
_entity_poly.type
_entity_poly.pdbx_seq_one_letter_code
_entity_poly.pdbx_strand_id
1 'polypeptide(L)'
;MYILYKDCKLRVFTKKAPFKKGYSIIDYVIDEKLEELRCEILYNERLISKGIILDFYKEFENIKDIQGNIETQILTFKWQGKSYTKNTLFGNKIQRLKYFNNPPIDKLERENLINEIVSAFNNFIKTILYEVKVKTDFVIGYVPSSSNLPFEIAKKLSEENNIELIHFISKQTELKSKNLTYSDNKLLNIYEINFHHSYRDKTFLIVDDVVGTGATLCEIMYKINYFNRRINYFFAVVKDVKR
;
A
#
# COMPACT_ATOMS: atom_id res chain seq x y z
N MET A 1 9.27 -9.90 17.73
CA MET A 1 10.05 -10.29 16.53
C MET A 1 10.38 -9.02 15.76
N TYR A 2 11.65 -8.80 15.42
CA TYR A 2 12.14 -7.56 14.82
C TYR A 2 12.68 -7.81 13.41
N ILE A 3 12.56 -6.82 12.54
CA ILE A 3 13.06 -6.87 11.15
C ILE A 3 14.06 -5.74 10.97
N LEU A 4 15.21 -6.02 10.36
CA LEU A 4 16.11 -4.98 9.88
C LEU A 4 15.58 -4.44 8.54
N TYR A 5 15.55 -3.12 8.42
CA TYR A 5 15.07 -2.44 7.20
C TYR A 5 15.74 -2.93 5.91
N LYS A 6 17.04 -3.20 5.96
CA LYS A 6 17.84 -3.61 4.80
C LYS A 6 17.44 -4.97 4.23
N ASP A 7 16.85 -5.83 5.06
CA ASP A 7 16.51 -7.21 4.72
C ASP A 7 15.19 -7.31 3.95
N CYS A 8 14.38 -6.23 3.94
CA CYS A 8 13.09 -6.19 3.23
C CYS A 8 13.14 -5.29 1.99
N LYS A 9 12.59 -5.79 0.89
CA LYS A 9 12.44 -5.05 -0.37
C LYS A 9 11.02 -5.12 -0.87
N LEU A 10 10.44 -3.97 -1.21
CA LEU A 10 9.18 -3.86 -1.94
C LEU A 10 9.50 -3.54 -3.40
N ARG A 11 9.46 -4.54 -4.28
CA ARG A 11 9.55 -4.32 -5.73
C ARG A 11 8.21 -3.85 -6.24
N VAL A 12 8.21 -2.77 -7.01
CA VAL A 12 7.03 -2.18 -7.65
C VAL A 12 7.30 -2.16 -9.15
N PHE A 13 6.59 -3.01 -9.88
CA PHE A 13 6.63 -3.08 -11.33
C PHE A 13 5.71 -2.00 -11.90
N THR A 14 6.22 -1.18 -12.81
CA THR A 14 5.53 0.03 -13.27
C THR A 14 5.97 0.46 -14.67
N LYS A 15 5.09 1.12 -15.43
CA LYS A 15 5.47 1.80 -16.69
C LYS A 15 6.42 2.97 -16.47
N LYS A 16 6.31 3.65 -15.32
CA LYS A 16 7.08 4.85 -14.99
C LYS A 16 7.43 4.82 -13.51
N ALA A 17 8.71 5.05 -13.20
CA ALA A 17 9.20 5.09 -11.83
C ALA A 17 9.73 6.47 -11.47
N PRO A 18 9.45 6.99 -10.26
CA PRO A 18 10.14 8.17 -9.79
C PRO A 18 11.61 7.83 -9.51
N PHE A 19 12.50 8.72 -9.92
CA PHE A 19 13.91 8.66 -9.59
C PHE A 19 14.14 8.62 -8.08
N LYS A 20 15.02 7.72 -7.65
CA LYS A 20 15.45 7.56 -6.26
C LYS A 20 16.96 7.68 -6.15
N LYS A 21 17.40 8.39 -5.11
CA LYS A 21 18.81 8.50 -4.73
C LYS A 21 19.07 7.64 -3.49
N GLY A 22 20.08 6.78 -3.55
CA GLY A 22 20.50 5.93 -2.42
C GLY A 22 19.64 4.69 -2.19
N TYR A 23 19.81 4.05 -1.03
CA TYR A 23 19.10 2.83 -0.66
C TYR A 23 17.66 3.12 -0.23
N SER A 24 16.71 2.40 -0.83
CA SER A 24 15.30 2.39 -0.44
C SER A 24 14.84 0.95 -0.19
N ILE A 25 13.83 0.76 0.68
CA ILE A 25 13.06 -0.49 0.72
C ILE A 25 12.44 -0.74 -0.64
N ILE A 26 11.97 0.32 -1.28
CA ILE A 26 11.19 0.19 -2.50
C ILE A 26 12.14 0.20 -3.68
N ASP A 27 12.05 -0.84 -4.49
CA ASP A 27 12.74 -0.97 -5.77
C ASP A 27 11.72 -0.84 -6.89
N TYR A 28 12.03 -0.09 -7.94
CA TYR A 28 11.11 0.06 -9.07
C TYR A 28 11.64 -0.70 -10.28
N VAL A 29 10.80 -1.57 -10.85
CA VAL A 29 11.12 -2.34 -12.04
C VAL A 29 10.28 -1.80 -13.18
N ILE A 30 10.92 -1.32 -14.25
CA ILE A 30 10.18 -0.79 -15.40
C ILE A 30 9.63 -1.94 -16.24
N ASP A 31 8.32 -1.96 -16.44
CA ASP A 31 7.62 -2.87 -17.35
C ASP A 31 6.55 -2.09 -18.11
N GLU A 32 6.81 -1.83 -19.38
CA GLU A 32 5.95 -1.03 -20.25
C GLU A 32 4.60 -1.69 -20.57
N LYS A 33 4.47 -2.99 -20.29
CA LYS A 33 3.25 -3.77 -20.61
C LYS A 33 2.22 -3.73 -19.49
N LEU A 34 2.57 -3.25 -18.29
CA LEU A 34 1.67 -3.26 -17.14
C LEU A 34 0.71 -2.07 -17.13
N GLU A 35 -0.55 -2.28 -16.79
CA GLU A 35 -1.50 -1.19 -16.58
C GLU A 35 -1.50 -0.70 -15.12
N GLU A 36 -1.31 -1.60 -14.16
CA GLU A 36 -1.30 -1.30 -12.72
C GLU A 36 0.07 -1.58 -12.07
N LEU A 37 0.26 -1.04 -10.85
CA LEU A 37 1.50 -1.24 -10.09
C LEU A 37 1.48 -2.61 -9.41
N ARG A 38 2.04 -3.61 -10.08
CA ARG A 38 2.25 -4.93 -9.48
C ARG A 38 3.37 -4.87 -8.47
N CYS A 39 3.23 -5.59 -7.38
CA CYS A 39 4.17 -5.50 -6.28
C CYS A 39 4.57 -6.87 -5.73
N GLU A 40 5.81 -6.94 -5.27
CA GLU A 40 6.37 -8.08 -4.55
C GLU A 40 7.12 -7.60 -3.32
N ILE A 41 6.91 -8.27 -2.19
CA ILE A 41 7.72 -8.05 -0.99
C ILE A 41 8.63 -9.25 -0.81
N LEU A 42 9.93 -8.97 -0.77
CA LEU A 42 10.99 -9.93 -0.52
C LEU A 42 11.58 -9.68 0.87
N TYR A 43 11.86 -10.76 1.60
CA TYR A 43 12.65 -10.73 2.82
C TYR A 43 13.84 -11.68 2.68
N ASN A 44 15.06 -11.15 2.81
CA ASN A 44 16.30 -11.88 2.50
C ASN A 44 16.20 -12.59 1.13
N GLU A 45 15.81 -11.84 0.11
CA GLU A 45 15.63 -12.30 -1.28
C GLU A 45 14.53 -13.34 -1.52
N ARG A 46 13.87 -13.83 -0.47
CA ARG A 46 12.72 -14.73 -0.59
C ARG A 46 11.43 -13.95 -0.74
N LEU A 47 10.63 -14.28 -1.75
CA LEU A 47 9.27 -13.75 -1.89
C LEU A 47 8.42 -14.16 -0.68
N ILE A 48 7.79 -13.17 -0.02
CA ILE A 48 6.91 -13.39 1.13
C ILE A 48 5.49 -12.86 0.90
N SER A 49 5.32 -11.92 -0.03
CA SER A 49 4.01 -11.35 -0.34
C SER A 49 3.96 -10.79 -1.76
N LYS A 50 2.77 -10.83 -2.36
CA LYS A 50 2.44 -10.20 -3.65
C LYS A 50 1.38 -9.14 -3.43
N GLY A 51 1.29 -8.14 -4.29
CA GLY A 51 0.25 -7.13 -4.14
C GLY A 51 0.02 -6.27 -5.36
N ILE A 52 -0.98 -5.40 -5.23
CA ILE A 52 -1.35 -4.40 -6.22
C ILE A 52 -1.42 -3.05 -5.52
N ILE A 53 -0.85 -2.04 -6.18
CA ILE A 53 -1.14 -0.64 -5.90
C ILE A 53 -1.88 -0.07 -7.11
N LEU A 54 -3.02 0.59 -6.91
CA LEU A 54 -3.83 1.04 -8.05
C LEU A 54 -3.16 2.18 -8.83
N ASP A 55 -2.42 3.05 -8.14
CA ASP A 55 -1.83 4.23 -8.76
C ASP A 55 -0.68 4.83 -7.94
N PHE A 56 0.04 5.77 -8.52
CA PHE A 56 0.81 6.73 -7.72
C PHE A 56 -0.13 7.76 -7.11
N TYR A 57 0.25 8.41 -6.00
CA TYR A 57 -0.59 9.45 -5.40
C TYR A 57 -0.55 10.77 -6.18
N LYS A 58 0.59 11.08 -6.81
CA LYS A 58 0.86 12.33 -7.52
C LYS A 58 1.33 12.04 -8.93
N GLU A 59 0.93 12.86 -9.88
CA GLU A 59 1.56 12.86 -11.20
C GLU A 59 2.97 13.41 -11.10
N PHE A 60 3.89 12.81 -11.84
CA PHE A 60 5.29 13.19 -11.82
C PHE A 60 5.95 12.98 -13.17
N GLU A 61 7.08 13.63 -13.36
CA GLU A 61 8.01 13.42 -14.45
C GLU A 61 9.44 13.33 -13.94
N ASN A 62 10.30 12.68 -14.70
CA ASN A 62 11.73 12.65 -14.41
C ASN A 62 12.39 13.65 -15.34
N ILE A 63 12.95 14.72 -14.78
CA ILE A 63 13.69 15.74 -15.53
C ILE A 63 15.18 15.53 -15.34
N LYS A 64 15.96 15.91 -16.35
CA LYS A 64 17.42 15.85 -16.31
C LYS A 64 17.95 17.27 -16.17
N ASP A 65 18.74 17.52 -15.13
CA ASP A 65 19.40 18.81 -14.93
C ASP A 65 20.53 19.04 -15.96
N ILE A 66 21.10 20.25 -15.96
CA ILE A 66 22.18 20.65 -16.88
C ILE A 66 23.43 19.79 -16.68
N GLN A 67 23.65 19.28 -15.47
CA GLN A 67 24.75 18.40 -15.09
C GLN A 67 24.47 16.91 -15.43
N GLY A 68 23.27 16.61 -15.93
CA GLY A 68 22.84 15.29 -16.34
C GLY A 68 22.26 14.42 -15.22
N ASN A 69 22.04 14.95 -14.02
CA ASN A 69 21.36 14.23 -12.96
C ASN A 69 19.87 14.17 -13.22
N ILE A 70 19.26 13.02 -12.95
CA ILE A 70 17.82 12.85 -13.06
C ILE A 70 17.18 13.18 -11.71
N GLU A 71 16.08 13.93 -11.71
CA GLU A 71 15.26 14.19 -10.54
C GLU A 71 13.78 13.98 -10.82
N THR A 72 13.04 13.56 -9.79
CA THR A 72 11.58 13.43 -9.87
C THR A 72 10.93 14.78 -9.60
N GLN A 73 10.29 15.35 -10.61
CA GLN A 73 9.45 16.54 -10.48
C GLN A 73 7.98 16.15 -10.36
N ILE A 74 7.30 16.67 -9.32
CA ILE A 74 5.85 16.52 -9.19
C ILE A 74 5.17 17.57 -10.07
N LEU A 75 4.20 17.15 -10.88
CA LEU A 75 3.46 18.06 -11.74
C LEU A 75 2.58 19.00 -10.90
N THR A 76 2.55 20.27 -11.28
CA THR A 76 1.76 21.31 -10.62
C THR A 76 0.98 22.14 -11.63
N PHE A 77 -0.09 22.78 -11.17
CA PHE A 77 -0.89 23.71 -11.97
C PHE A 77 -1.25 24.96 -11.14
N LYS A 78 -1.51 26.08 -11.81
CA LYS A 78 -1.92 27.33 -11.15
C LYS A 78 -3.43 27.47 -11.15
N TRP A 79 -4.01 27.86 -10.02
CA TRP A 79 -5.42 28.22 -9.88
C TRP A 79 -5.57 29.35 -8.86
N GLN A 80 -6.31 30.41 -9.19
CA GLN A 80 -6.47 31.60 -8.32
C GLN A 80 -5.16 32.14 -7.72
N GLY A 81 -4.09 32.20 -8.54
CA GLY A 81 -2.78 32.70 -8.11
C GLY A 81 -1.97 31.76 -7.21
N LYS A 82 -2.50 30.56 -6.87
CA LYS A 82 -1.82 29.55 -6.05
C LYS A 82 -1.39 28.35 -6.91
N SER A 83 -0.30 27.70 -6.51
CA SER A 83 0.19 26.47 -7.14
C SER A 83 -0.35 25.23 -6.40
N TYR A 84 -0.88 24.28 -7.16
CA TYR A 84 -1.45 23.04 -6.66
C TYR A 84 -0.74 21.84 -7.27
N THR A 85 -0.61 20.78 -6.50
CA THR A 85 -0.09 19.49 -7.00
C THR A 85 -1.17 18.78 -7.81
N LYS A 86 -0.78 18.23 -8.96
CA LYS A 86 -1.64 17.36 -9.76
C LYS A 86 -1.57 15.94 -9.20
N ASN A 87 -2.69 15.44 -8.70
CA ASN A 87 -2.81 14.05 -8.28
C ASN A 87 -3.36 13.20 -9.42
N THR A 88 -3.04 11.91 -9.38
CA THR A 88 -3.59 10.91 -10.31
C THR A 88 -5.08 10.65 -10.02
N LEU A 89 -5.71 9.73 -10.76
CA LEU A 89 -7.12 9.40 -10.56
C LEU A 89 -7.37 8.91 -9.12
N PHE A 90 -6.66 7.87 -8.69
CA PHE A 90 -6.82 7.35 -7.32
C PHE A 90 -6.18 8.27 -6.27
N GLY A 91 -5.15 9.04 -6.65
CA GLY A 91 -4.56 10.09 -5.81
C GLY A 91 -5.58 11.15 -5.39
N ASN A 92 -6.41 11.63 -6.34
CA ASN A 92 -7.48 12.58 -6.04
C ASN A 92 -8.55 11.96 -5.13
N LYS A 93 -8.94 10.71 -5.34
CA LYS A 93 -9.91 10.01 -4.49
C LYS A 93 -9.42 9.94 -3.05
N ILE A 94 -8.18 9.50 -2.84
CA ILE A 94 -7.55 9.48 -1.51
C ILE A 94 -7.45 10.88 -0.92
N GLN A 95 -7.10 11.90 -1.71
CA GLN A 95 -7.02 13.27 -1.21
C GLN A 95 -8.38 13.75 -0.65
N ARG A 96 -9.46 13.52 -1.40
CA ARG A 96 -10.84 13.85 -0.98
C ARG A 96 -11.21 13.07 0.28
N LEU A 97 -11.04 11.75 0.27
CA LEU A 97 -11.43 10.86 1.37
C LEU A 97 -10.69 11.13 2.69
N LYS A 98 -9.45 11.62 2.65
CA LYS A 98 -8.60 11.81 3.85
C LYS A 98 -8.51 13.25 4.35
N TYR A 99 -8.64 14.25 3.49
CA TYR A 99 -8.29 15.64 3.83
C TYR A 99 -9.43 16.65 3.70
N PHE A 100 -10.55 16.29 3.07
CA PHE A 100 -11.72 17.16 2.98
C PHE A 100 -12.60 16.95 4.21
N ASN A 101 -12.18 17.56 5.32
CA ASN A 101 -12.84 17.45 6.62
C ASN A 101 -13.69 18.69 6.97
N ASN A 102 -13.59 19.79 6.21
CA ASN A 102 -14.35 21.00 6.45
C ASN A 102 -14.63 21.81 5.15
N PRO A 103 -15.86 21.74 4.60
CA PRO A 103 -16.91 20.80 4.99
C PRO A 103 -16.45 19.34 4.73
N PRO A 104 -16.92 18.37 5.52
CA PRO A 104 -16.68 16.96 5.20
C PRO A 104 -17.33 16.64 3.86
N ILE A 105 -16.72 15.72 3.11
CA ILE A 105 -17.39 15.13 1.94
C ILE A 105 -18.74 14.53 2.36
N ASP A 106 -19.74 14.63 1.51
CA ASP A 106 -21.03 14.01 1.79
C ASP A 106 -20.91 12.48 1.79
N LYS A 107 -21.84 11.82 2.49
CA LYS A 107 -21.80 10.37 2.69
C LYS A 107 -21.94 9.59 1.38
N LEU A 108 -22.73 10.08 0.43
CA LEU A 108 -22.97 9.42 -0.84
C LEU A 108 -21.72 9.51 -1.72
N GLU A 109 -21.09 10.68 -1.78
CA GLU A 109 -19.80 10.84 -2.45
C GLU A 109 -18.73 9.94 -1.84
N ARG A 110 -18.61 9.92 -0.50
CA ARG A 110 -17.66 9.01 0.19
C ARG A 110 -17.89 7.56 -0.23
N GLU A 111 -19.13 7.11 -0.20
CA GLU A 111 -19.48 5.75 -0.57
C GLU A 111 -19.16 5.45 -2.04
N ASN A 112 -19.50 6.35 -2.96
CA ASN A 112 -19.20 6.21 -4.39
C ASN A 112 -17.69 6.09 -4.64
N LEU A 113 -16.89 6.96 -4.00
CA LEU A 113 -15.43 6.92 -4.12
C LEU A 113 -14.84 5.61 -3.60
N ILE A 114 -15.37 5.09 -2.49
CA ILE A 114 -14.93 3.79 -1.94
C ILE A 114 -15.36 2.65 -2.87
N ASN A 115 -16.59 2.67 -3.39
CA ASN A 115 -17.09 1.65 -4.33
C ASN A 115 -16.23 1.58 -5.60
N GLU A 116 -15.78 2.72 -6.12
CA GLU A 116 -14.86 2.74 -7.27
C GLU A 116 -13.51 2.09 -6.94
N ILE A 117 -12.97 2.32 -5.74
CA ILE A 117 -11.72 1.68 -5.27
C ILE A 117 -11.92 0.16 -5.11
N VAL A 118 -13.01 -0.26 -4.47
CA VAL A 118 -13.37 -1.66 -4.24
C VAL A 118 -13.58 -2.39 -5.57
N SER A 119 -14.29 -1.77 -6.51
CA SER A 119 -14.50 -2.32 -7.86
C SER A 119 -13.19 -2.56 -8.60
N ALA A 120 -12.20 -1.66 -8.48
CA ALA A 120 -10.89 -1.87 -9.06
C ALA A 120 -10.16 -3.06 -8.40
N PHE A 121 -10.20 -3.18 -7.07
CA PHE A 121 -9.58 -4.30 -6.36
C PHE A 121 -10.26 -5.65 -6.62
N ASN A 122 -11.57 -5.68 -6.84
CA ASN A 122 -12.32 -6.91 -7.08
C ASN A 122 -11.84 -7.69 -8.31
N ASN A 123 -11.27 -7.01 -9.30
CA ASN A 123 -10.68 -7.71 -10.45
C ASN A 123 -9.48 -8.57 -10.02
N PHE A 124 -8.67 -8.07 -9.09
CA PHE A 124 -7.51 -8.78 -8.59
C PHE A 124 -7.86 -9.85 -7.55
N ILE A 125 -8.83 -9.58 -6.67
CA ILE A 125 -9.19 -10.57 -5.64
C ILE A 125 -9.72 -11.86 -6.28
N LYS A 126 -10.51 -11.76 -7.37
CA LYS A 126 -10.99 -12.93 -8.11
C LYS A 126 -9.84 -13.78 -8.66
N THR A 127 -8.82 -13.13 -9.22
CA THR A 127 -7.60 -13.82 -9.71
C THR A 127 -6.86 -14.51 -8.57
N ILE A 128 -6.68 -13.82 -7.43
CA ILE A 128 -6.02 -14.41 -6.25
C ILE A 128 -6.79 -15.62 -5.72
N LEU A 129 -8.12 -15.52 -5.61
CA LEU A 129 -8.95 -16.63 -5.13
C LEU A 129 -8.87 -17.84 -6.07
N TYR A 130 -8.75 -17.61 -7.38
CA TYR A 130 -8.52 -18.68 -8.35
C TYR A 130 -7.14 -19.33 -8.15
N GLU A 131 -6.09 -18.55 -7.95
CA GLU A 131 -4.72 -19.05 -7.71
C GLU A 131 -4.61 -19.87 -6.41
N VAL A 132 -5.25 -19.42 -5.32
CA VAL A 132 -5.17 -20.05 -3.99
C VAL A 132 -6.01 -21.33 -3.91
N LYS A 133 -6.83 -21.63 -4.93
CA LYS A 133 -7.66 -22.84 -5.11
C LYS A 133 -8.64 -23.19 -3.96
N VAL A 134 -8.73 -22.38 -2.91
CA VAL A 134 -9.61 -22.63 -1.76
C VAL A 134 -10.09 -21.30 -1.17
N LYS A 135 -11.39 -20.98 -1.33
CA LYS A 135 -12.01 -19.77 -0.75
C LYS A 135 -12.01 -19.77 0.78
N THR A 136 -12.10 -20.95 1.41
CA THR A 136 -12.24 -21.06 2.87
C THR A 136 -10.97 -20.73 3.64
N ASP A 137 -9.81 -20.66 2.97
CA ASP A 137 -8.53 -20.39 3.61
C ASP A 137 -8.01 -18.97 3.36
N PHE A 138 -8.90 -18.03 3.05
CA PHE A 138 -8.54 -16.65 2.77
C PHE A 138 -9.23 -15.71 3.76
N VAL A 139 -8.48 -14.75 4.30
CA VAL A 139 -8.99 -13.75 5.26
C VAL A 139 -8.51 -12.36 4.87
N ILE A 140 -9.33 -11.34 5.13
CA ILE A 140 -8.99 -9.94 4.87
C ILE A 140 -8.66 -9.24 6.19
N GLY A 141 -7.56 -8.51 6.21
CA GLY A 141 -7.21 -7.57 7.25
C GLY A 141 -6.95 -6.19 6.68
N TYR A 142 -6.66 -5.23 7.56
CA TYR A 142 -6.38 -3.85 7.16
C TYR A 142 -5.32 -3.22 8.06
N VAL A 143 -4.60 -2.25 7.49
CA VAL A 143 -3.66 -1.42 8.24
C VAL A 143 -4.44 -0.37 9.03
N PRO A 144 -4.27 -0.26 10.37
CA PRO A 144 -4.91 0.79 11.15
C PRO A 144 -4.47 2.18 10.70
N SER A 145 -5.46 3.03 10.37
CA SER A 145 -5.23 4.39 9.88
C SER A 145 -6.23 5.36 10.51
N SER A 146 -5.80 6.59 10.74
CA SER A 146 -6.66 7.65 11.32
C SER A 146 -7.83 8.05 10.43
N SER A 147 -7.76 7.76 9.12
CA SER A 147 -8.85 8.01 8.16
C SER A 147 -9.94 6.95 8.20
N ASN A 148 -9.70 5.82 8.89
CA ASN A 148 -10.53 4.60 8.82
C ASN A 148 -10.68 3.98 7.42
N LEU A 149 -10.05 4.58 6.40
CA LEU A 149 -10.26 4.21 5.01
C LEU A 149 -9.83 2.78 4.65
N PRO A 150 -8.68 2.25 5.15
CA PRO A 150 -8.32 0.86 4.92
C PRO A 150 -9.38 -0.12 5.43
N PHE A 151 -10.02 0.17 6.57
CA PHE A 151 -11.10 -0.65 7.13
C PHE A 151 -12.35 -0.60 6.25
N GLU A 152 -12.78 0.58 5.82
CA GLU A 152 -13.99 0.70 4.98
C GLU A 152 -13.84 -0.05 3.65
N ILE A 153 -12.66 0.02 3.03
CA ILE A 153 -12.34 -0.72 1.81
C ILE A 153 -12.32 -2.23 2.10
N ALA A 154 -11.62 -2.66 3.16
CA ALA A 154 -11.52 -4.07 3.55
C ALA A 154 -12.90 -4.67 3.87
N LYS A 155 -13.77 -3.91 4.54
CA LYS A 155 -15.12 -4.32 4.88
C LYS A 155 -15.96 -4.56 3.63
N LYS A 156 -15.98 -3.63 2.68
CA LYS A 156 -16.73 -3.81 1.43
C LYS A 156 -16.17 -4.97 0.59
N LEU A 157 -14.84 -5.12 0.51
CA LEU A 157 -14.23 -6.27 -0.17
C LEU A 157 -14.61 -7.61 0.48
N SER A 158 -14.67 -7.65 1.81
CA SER A 158 -15.10 -8.82 2.59
C SER A 158 -16.56 -9.18 2.31
N GLU A 159 -17.46 -8.20 2.37
CA GLU A 159 -18.89 -8.38 2.12
C GLU A 159 -19.16 -8.85 0.68
N GLU A 160 -18.56 -8.21 -0.32
CA GLU A 160 -18.82 -8.53 -1.74
C GLU A 160 -18.25 -9.89 -2.18
N ASN A 161 -17.20 -10.37 -1.52
CA ASN A 161 -16.55 -11.64 -1.87
C ASN A 161 -16.89 -12.78 -0.90
N ASN A 162 -17.69 -12.51 0.13
CA ASN A 162 -18.01 -13.44 1.22
C ASN A 162 -16.73 -14.04 1.86
N ILE A 163 -15.83 -13.15 2.27
CA ILE A 163 -14.53 -13.49 2.88
C ILE A 163 -14.52 -12.95 4.31
N GLU A 164 -13.98 -13.71 5.27
CA GLU A 164 -13.86 -13.28 6.65
C GLU A 164 -12.99 -12.01 6.79
N LEU A 165 -13.51 -10.99 7.47
CA LEU A 165 -12.76 -9.80 7.87
C LEU A 165 -12.24 -9.96 9.30
N ILE A 166 -10.94 -9.85 9.49
CA ILE A 166 -10.28 -9.97 10.79
C ILE A 166 -9.57 -8.68 11.17
N HIS A 167 -9.77 -8.25 12.42
CA HIS A 167 -9.01 -7.16 13.01
C HIS A 167 -7.95 -7.73 13.95
N PHE A 168 -6.70 -7.73 13.49
CA PHE A 168 -5.59 -8.39 14.20
C PHE A 168 -4.28 -7.59 14.13
N ILE A 169 -4.28 -6.45 13.44
CA ILE A 169 -3.14 -5.53 13.34
C ILE A 169 -3.47 -4.32 14.19
N SER A 170 -2.59 -3.98 15.13
CA SER A 170 -2.70 -2.78 15.95
C SER A 170 -1.40 -1.98 15.89
N LYS A 171 -1.50 -0.67 16.09
CA LYS A 171 -0.33 0.22 16.08
C LYS A 171 0.11 0.48 17.51
N GLN A 172 1.38 0.26 17.81
CA GLN A 172 1.97 0.63 19.08
C GLN A 172 1.98 2.17 19.21
N THR A 173 1.25 2.67 20.21
CA THR A 173 0.84 4.08 20.36
C THR A 173 1.99 5.06 20.52
N GLU A 174 3.18 4.60 20.89
CA GLU A 174 4.34 5.45 21.18
C GLU A 174 5.18 5.83 19.94
N LEU A 175 5.00 5.15 18.79
CA LEU A 175 5.84 5.36 17.61
C LEU A 175 5.07 5.96 16.41
N LYS A 176 5.40 7.20 16.05
CA LYS A 176 4.91 7.84 14.81
C LYS A 176 5.71 7.34 13.60
N SER A 177 5.05 6.63 12.69
CA SER A 177 5.62 6.15 11.41
C SER A 177 6.24 7.24 10.52
N LYS A 178 5.84 8.50 10.71
CA LYS A 178 6.34 9.67 9.95
C LYS A 178 7.77 10.10 10.35
N ASN A 179 8.32 9.63 11.48
CA ASN A 179 9.63 10.01 12.01
C ASN A 179 10.72 8.96 11.75
N LEU A 180 10.49 8.05 10.80
CA LEU A 180 11.46 7.03 10.44
C LEU A 180 12.51 7.62 9.48
N THR A 181 13.55 8.26 10.04
CA THR A 181 14.79 8.54 9.32
C THR A 181 15.48 7.24 8.91
N TYR A 182 15.98 7.21 7.67
CA TYR A 182 16.59 6.05 7.01
C TYR A 182 17.97 5.75 7.59
N SER A 183 18.10 4.64 8.31
CA SER A 183 19.39 4.01 8.60
C SER A 183 19.24 2.49 8.49
N ASP A 184 20.22 1.83 7.89
CA ASP A 184 20.17 0.40 7.54
C ASP A 184 19.97 -0.53 8.75
N ASN A 185 20.25 -0.02 9.95
CA ASN A 185 20.20 -0.75 11.21
C ASN A 185 18.92 -0.52 12.02
N LYS A 186 17.93 0.22 11.49
CA LYS A 186 16.69 0.46 12.21
C LYS A 186 15.87 -0.83 12.29
N LEU A 187 15.27 -1.09 13.45
CA LEU A 187 14.34 -2.21 13.65
C LEU A 187 12.91 -1.74 13.38
N LEU A 188 12.17 -2.50 12.58
CA LEU A 188 10.72 -2.34 12.41
C LEU A 188 9.99 -3.03 13.56
N ASN A 189 9.28 -2.25 14.37
CA ASN A 189 8.38 -2.77 15.41
C ASN A 189 7.28 -1.76 15.75
N ILE A 190 6.59 -1.23 14.75
CA ILE A 190 5.50 -0.26 14.95
C ILE A 190 4.16 -0.97 15.13
N TYR A 191 4.00 -2.14 14.53
CA TYR A 191 2.72 -2.84 14.50
C TYR A 191 2.77 -4.13 15.31
N GLU A 192 1.80 -4.32 16.18
CA GLU A 192 1.56 -5.58 16.85
C GLU A 192 0.55 -6.39 16.03
N ILE A 193 0.80 -7.69 15.92
CA ILE A 193 -0.08 -8.61 15.21
C ILE A 193 -0.52 -9.72 16.15
N ASN A 194 -1.80 -9.74 16.48
CA ASN A 194 -2.40 -10.70 17.40
C ASN A 194 -3.01 -11.87 16.62
N PHE A 195 -2.24 -12.93 16.41
CA PHE A 195 -2.69 -14.10 15.68
C PHE A 195 -3.45 -15.08 16.58
N HIS A 196 -4.66 -15.45 16.17
CA HIS A 196 -5.30 -16.66 16.68
C HIS A 196 -4.69 -17.91 16.01
N HIS A 197 -4.45 -18.98 16.76
CA HIS A 197 -3.81 -20.20 16.23
C HIS A 197 -4.57 -20.82 15.05
N SER A 198 -5.91 -20.71 15.01
CA SER A 198 -6.74 -21.19 13.90
C SER A 198 -6.45 -20.49 12.56
N TYR A 199 -5.76 -19.35 12.57
CA TYR A 199 -5.43 -18.62 11.35
C TYR A 199 -4.11 -19.07 10.71
N ARG A 200 -3.41 -20.05 11.28
CA ARG A 200 -2.08 -20.46 10.81
C ARG A 200 -2.08 -20.99 9.38
N ASP A 201 -3.17 -21.63 8.96
CA ASP A 201 -3.31 -22.15 7.59
C ASP A 201 -3.98 -21.19 6.62
N LYS A 202 -4.38 -20.00 7.09
CA LYS A 202 -5.01 -18.97 6.26
C LYS A 202 -3.97 -18.18 5.46
N THR A 203 -4.35 -17.82 4.25
CA THR A 203 -3.74 -16.79 3.42
C THR A 203 -4.40 -15.45 3.74
N PHE A 204 -3.59 -14.41 3.95
CA PHE A 204 -4.07 -13.10 4.33
C PHE A 204 -4.01 -12.14 3.15
N LEU A 205 -5.02 -11.26 3.03
CA LEU A 205 -4.99 -10.06 2.23
C LEU A 205 -5.05 -8.84 3.12
N ILE A 206 -4.03 -7.98 3.10
CA ILE A 206 -4.04 -6.73 3.88
C ILE A 206 -4.33 -5.54 2.99
N VAL A 207 -5.29 -4.73 3.40
CA VAL A 207 -5.65 -3.48 2.75
C VAL A 207 -4.97 -2.29 3.44
N ASP A 208 -4.37 -1.41 2.66
CA ASP A 208 -3.82 -0.11 3.08
C ASP A 208 -4.37 1.02 2.18
N ASP A 209 -4.35 2.25 2.67
CA ASP A 209 -4.79 3.40 1.87
C ASP A 209 -3.61 4.04 1.10
N VAL A 210 -2.45 4.21 1.73
CA VAL A 210 -1.31 4.91 1.15
C VAL A 210 0.01 4.24 1.50
N VAL A 211 0.73 3.77 0.49
CA VAL A 211 2.11 3.31 0.63
C VAL A 211 3.05 4.52 0.61
N GLY A 212 3.61 4.84 1.79
CA GLY A 212 4.73 5.75 1.91
C GLY A 212 6.04 5.04 1.55
N THR A 213 6.88 4.80 2.57
CA THR A 213 8.22 4.22 2.42
C THR A 213 8.23 2.69 2.18
N GLY A 214 7.06 2.03 2.20
CA GLY A 214 6.93 0.56 2.14
C GLY A 214 7.17 -0.15 3.48
N ALA A 215 7.72 0.55 4.48
CA ALA A 215 8.07 0.00 5.81
C ALA A 215 6.90 -0.71 6.50
N THR A 216 5.72 -0.08 6.52
CA THR A 216 4.51 -0.65 7.13
C THR A 216 4.16 -2.01 6.51
N LEU A 217 4.12 -2.10 5.19
CA LEU A 217 3.79 -3.34 4.49
C LEU A 217 4.87 -4.40 4.70
N CYS A 218 6.15 -4.03 4.62
CA CYS A 218 7.26 -4.92 4.94
C CYS A 218 7.12 -5.55 6.33
N GLU A 219 6.86 -4.72 7.34
CA GLU A 219 6.73 -5.19 8.72
C GLU A 219 5.56 -6.16 8.89
N ILE A 220 4.38 -5.75 8.40
CA ILE A 220 3.15 -6.53 8.55
C ILE A 220 3.27 -7.86 7.79
N MET A 221 3.71 -7.81 6.53
CA MET A 221 3.79 -9.00 5.67
C MET A 221 4.82 -9.99 6.15
N TYR A 222 5.96 -9.52 6.67
CA TYR A 222 6.93 -10.41 7.30
C TYR A 222 6.36 -11.10 8.53
N LYS A 223 5.68 -10.38 9.42
CA LYS A 223 5.08 -10.96 10.63
C LYS A 223 4.03 -12.02 10.28
N ILE A 224 3.21 -11.78 9.26
CA ILE A 224 2.23 -12.76 8.75
C ILE A 224 2.93 -13.96 8.11
N ASN A 225 3.89 -13.74 7.19
CA ASN A 225 4.62 -14.83 6.55
C ASN A 225 5.42 -15.67 7.55
N TYR A 226 6.00 -15.06 8.59
CA TYR A 226 6.69 -15.82 9.63
C TYR A 226 5.72 -16.74 10.40
N PHE A 227 4.49 -16.28 10.63
CA PHE A 227 3.45 -17.03 11.32
C PHE A 227 2.91 -18.20 10.47
N ASN A 228 2.50 -17.96 9.22
CA ASN A 228 1.84 -18.97 8.38
C ASN A 228 2.74 -19.67 7.34
N ARG A 229 3.95 -19.14 7.09
CA ARG A 229 4.91 -19.62 6.08
C ARG A 229 4.38 -19.65 4.64
N ARG A 230 3.33 -18.85 4.34
CA ARG A 230 2.67 -18.77 3.02
C ARG A 230 2.94 -17.43 2.34
N ILE A 231 2.76 -17.39 1.02
CA ILE A 231 2.70 -16.11 0.30
C ILE A 231 1.37 -15.45 0.65
N ASN A 232 1.45 -14.24 1.18
CA ASN A 232 0.28 -13.43 1.51
C ASN A 232 0.10 -12.32 0.47
N TYR A 233 -1.01 -11.61 0.55
CA TYR A 233 -1.38 -10.60 -0.42
C TYR A 233 -1.59 -9.25 0.24
N PHE A 234 -1.43 -8.17 -0.53
CA PHE A 234 -1.84 -6.85 -0.10
C PHE A 234 -2.41 -6.01 -1.24
N PHE A 235 -3.30 -5.12 -0.87
CA PHE A 235 -3.82 -4.07 -1.71
C PHE A 235 -3.53 -2.72 -1.07
N ALA A 236 -3.07 -1.77 -1.87
CA ALA A 236 -3.01 -0.39 -1.44
C ALA A 236 -3.55 0.53 -2.53
N VAL A 237 -4.26 1.58 -2.13
CA VAL A 237 -4.91 2.44 -3.13
C VAL A 237 -3.86 3.24 -3.91
N VAL A 238 -2.88 3.82 -3.22
CA VAL A 238 -1.87 4.67 -3.87
C VAL A 238 -0.46 4.52 -3.27
N LYS A 239 0.55 4.78 -4.10
CA LYS A 239 1.95 4.96 -3.70
C LYS A 239 2.32 6.45 -3.67
N ASP A 240 2.71 7.00 -2.51
CA ASP A 240 3.18 8.40 -2.46
C ASP A 240 4.56 8.54 -3.11
N VAL A 241 4.66 9.34 -4.15
CA VAL A 241 5.89 9.52 -4.95
C VAL A 241 7.03 10.12 -4.13
N LYS A 242 6.72 10.98 -3.15
CA LYS A 242 7.74 11.71 -2.36
C LYS A 242 8.34 10.91 -1.20
N ARG A 243 7.83 9.70 -0.91
CA ARG A 243 8.17 8.94 0.29
C ARG A 243 8.63 7.53 -0.02
#